data_AF-A0A1Y1MLW4-F1
#
_entry.id   AF-A0A1Y1MLW4-F1
#
_cell.length_a   1.000
_cell.length_b   1.000
_cell.length_c   1.000
_cell.angle_alpha   90.00
_cell.angle_beta   90.00
_cell.angle_gamma   90.00
#
_symmetry.space_group_name_H-M   'P 1'
#
loop_
_entity.id
_entity.type
_entity.pdbx_description
1 polymer ?
#
loop_
_entity_poly.entity_id
_entity_poly.type
_entity_poly.pdbx_seq_one_letter_code
_entity_poly.pdbx_strand_id
1 'polypeptide(L)'
;GKSGRAFGQMAGLMMTLKSLPSCYNKDLQEGWEPMLDSVQTVSDSLGIANGVIATLKVRPERMEAALDKTMLATDVAEWLVRKGCPFREAHHISGRVVAQSEKLEVSMDKLTLEQLQAIDSRFTADIAEAFEYETSVEAKTSKGGTSRSSVLEQIQVLRAMLD
;
A
#
# COMPACT_ATOMS: atom_id res chain seq x y z
N GLY A 1 -20.30 1.94 -5.94
CA GLY A 1 -21.75 1.98 -6.24
C GLY A 1 -22.56 1.50 -5.04
N LYS A 2 -22.59 0.19 -4.78
CA LYS A 2 -23.38 -0.40 -3.68
C LYS A 2 -23.01 0.09 -2.28
N SER A 3 -21.76 0.53 -2.06
CA SER A 3 -21.36 1.20 -0.82
C SER A 3 -22.18 2.46 -0.50
N GLY A 4 -22.50 3.28 -1.51
CA GLY A 4 -23.34 4.48 -1.33
C GLY A 4 -24.79 4.13 -0.99
N ARG A 5 -25.30 3.03 -1.57
CA ARG A 5 -26.63 2.50 -1.24
C ARG A 5 -26.71 2.04 0.21
N ALA A 6 -25.74 1.22 0.65
CA ALA A 6 -25.66 0.75 2.03
C ALA A 6 -25.53 1.92 3.03
N PHE A 7 -24.69 2.91 2.71
CA PHE A 7 -24.56 4.12 3.52
C PHE A 7 -25.89 4.90 3.59
N GLY A 8 -26.57 5.10 2.45
CA GLY A 8 -27.85 5.81 2.41
C GLY A 8 -28.93 5.11 3.24
N GLN A 9 -28.97 3.78 3.23
CA GLN A 9 -29.88 2.98 4.04
C GLN A 9 -29.60 3.13 5.54
N MET A 10 -28.33 3.06 5.93
CA MET A 10 -27.91 3.32 7.31
C MET A 10 -28.31 4.74 7.73
N ALA A 11 -28.02 5.75 6.92
CA ALA A 11 -28.36 7.14 7.23
C ALA A 11 -29.88 7.36 7.36
N GLY A 12 -30.66 6.78 6.45
CA GLY A 12 -32.12 6.79 6.51
C GLY A 12 -32.66 6.15 7.78
N LEU A 13 -32.20 4.92 8.10
CA LEU A 13 -32.60 4.21 9.31
C LEU A 13 -32.26 5.00 10.59
N MET A 14 -31.03 5.55 10.67
CA MET A 14 -30.62 6.37 11.82
C MET A 14 -31.51 7.61 11.98
N MET A 15 -31.97 8.21 10.89
CA MET A 15 -32.88 9.34 10.94
C MET A 15 -34.31 8.93 11.34
N THR A 16 -34.80 7.78 10.86
CA THR A 16 -36.09 7.20 11.30
C THR A 16 -36.10 6.94 12.81
N LEU A 17 -35.01 6.43 13.36
CA LEU A 17 -34.90 6.10 14.79
C LEU A 17 -34.72 7.34 15.68
N LYS A 18 -34.27 8.46 15.10
CA LYS A 18 -33.94 9.67 15.86
C LYS A 18 -35.17 10.22 16.57
N SER A 19 -35.07 10.37 17.89
CA SER A 19 -36.09 10.99 18.74
C SER A 19 -37.43 10.24 18.83
N LEU A 20 -37.48 8.94 18.50
CA LEU A 20 -38.67 8.13 18.76
C LEU A 20 -38.85 7.92 20.27
N PRO A 21 -40.03 8.22 20.84
CA PRO A 21 -40.32 7.90 22.23
C PRO A 21 -40.43 6.37 22.41
N SER A 22 -40.17 5.87 23.61
CA SER A 22 -40.50 4.47 23.94
C SER A 22 -42.03 4.26 23.92
N CYS A 23 -42.60 3.10 23.59
CA CYS A 23 -41.99 1.82 23.17
C CYS A 23 -42.17 1.58 21.66
N TYR A 24 -43.20 0.85 21.23
CA TYR A 24 -43.47 0.61 19.81
C TYR A 24 -44.02 1.87 19.13
N ASN A 25 -43.42 2.24 18.00
CA ASN A 25 -43.92 3.24 17.06
C ASN A 25 -44.05 2.60 15.67
N LYS A 26 -45.05 3.00 14.90
CA LYS A 26 -45.28 2.43 13.56
C LYS A 26 -44.13 2.75 12.60
N ASP A 27 -43.42 3.85 12.82
CA ASP A 27 -42.20 4.29 12.13
C ASP A 27 -41.11 3.20 12.12
N LEU A 28 -41.09 2.30 13.11
CA LEU A 28 -40.15 1.16 13.15
C LEU A 28 -40.36 0.17 11.99
N GLN A 29 -41.49 0.21 11.28
CA GLN A 29 -41.72 -0.60 10.08
C GLN A 29 -40.78 -0.22 8.92
N GLU A 30 -40.31 1.03 8.86
CA GLU A 30 -39.39 1.53 7.83
C GLU A 30 -37.99 0.88 7.90
N GLY A 31 -37.69 0.13 8.96
CA GLY A 31 -36.42 -0.61 9.07
C GLY A 31 -36.37 -1.90 8.24
N TRP A 32 -37.52 -2.48 7.87
CA TRP A 32 -37.57 -3.78 7.21
C TRP A 32 -37.02 -3.76 5.78
N GLU A 33 -37.48 -2.81 4.97
CA GLU A 33 -37.04 -2.66 3.58
C GLU A 33 -35.53 -2.42 3.44
N PRO A 34 -34.91 -1.44 4.15
CA PRO A 34 -33.48 -1.22 4.05
C PRO A 34 -32.67 -2.39 4.61
N MET A 35 -33.17 -3.10 5.62
CA MET A 35 -32.50 -4.30 6.14
C MET A 35 -32.47 -5.42 5.09
N LEU A 36 -33.62 -5.77 4.51
CA LEU A 36 -33.72 -6.84 3.51
C LEU A 36 -32.83 -6.55 2.30
N ASP A 37 -32.86 -5.31 1.79
CA ASP A 37 -32.04 -4.93 0.65
C ASP A 37 -30.55 -4.84 0.99
N SER A 38 -30.18 -4.45 2.22
CA SER A 38 -28.79 -4.49 2.69
C SER A 38 -28.24 -5.91 2.71
N VAL A 39 -29.01 -6.86 3.26
CA VAL A 39 -28.63 -8.29 3.31
C VAL A 39 -28.41 -8.83 1.90
N GLN A 40 -29.35 -8.58 0.98
CA GLN A 40 -29.22 -9.01 -0.41
C GLN A 40 -27.98 -8.37 -1.07
N THR A 41 -27.83 -7.05 -0.94
CA THR A 41 -26.75 -6.30 -1.57
C THR A 41 -25.38 -6.76 -1.08
N VAL A 42 -25.20 -6.97 0.22
CA VAL A 42 -23.91 -7.42 0.78
C VAL A 42 -23.61 -8.85 0.35
N SER A 43 -24.60 -9.76 0.42
CA SER A 43 -24.43 -11.16 0.01
C SER A 43 -24.02 -11.28 -1.45
N ASP A 44 -24.71 -10.59 -2.35
CA ASP A 44 -24.36 -10.57 -3.78
C ASP A 44 -22.99 -9.95 -4.02
N SER A 45 -22.68 -8.85 -3.32
CA SER A 45 -21.39 -8.16 -3.47
C SER A 45 -20.23 -9.05 -3.04
N LEU A 46 -20.37 -9.80 -1.95
CA LEU A 46 -19.35 -10.75 -1.49
C LEU A 46 -19.19 -11.92 -2.46
N GLY A 47 -20.29 -12.49 -2.96
CA GLY A 47 -20.25 -13.56 -3.96
C GLY A 47 -19.53 -13.14 -5.24
N ILE A 48 -19.85 -11.94 -5.75
CA ILE A 48 -19.20 -11.37 -6.93
C ILE A 48 -17.72 -11.07 -6.65
N ALA A 49 -17.40 -10.44 -5.52
CA ALA A 49 -16.02 -10.10 -5.16
C ALA A 49 -15.14 -11.34 -5.06
N ASN A 50 -15.65 -12.43 -4.46
CA ASN A 50 -14.96 -13.70 -4.40
C ASN A 50 -14.67 -14.25 -5.82
N GLY A 51 -15.67 -14.24 -6.70
CA GLY A 51 -15.49 -14.68 -8.10
C GLY A 51 -14.47 -13.85 -8.87
N VAL A 52 -14.48 -12.52 -8.68
CA VAL A 52 -13.51 -11.61 -9.30
C VAL A 52 -12.09 -11.90 -8.82
N ILE A 53 -11.87 -11.98 -7.50
CA ILE A 53 -10.53 -12.21 -6.92
C ILE A 53 -10.02 -13.60 -7.31
N ALA A 54 -10.87 -14.62 -7.27
CA ALA A 54 -10.49 -16.00 -7.60
C ALA A 54 -10.11 -16.20 -9.07
N THR A 55 -10.67 -15.39 -9.98
CA THR A 55 -10.45 -15.53 -11.44
C THR A 55 -9.54 -14.46 -12.04
N LEU A 56 -9.11 -13.48 -11.24
CA LEU A 56 -8.22 -12.41 -11.65
C LEU A 56 -6.89 -12.97 -12.18
N LYS A 57 -6.49 -12.49 -13.36
CA LYS A 57 -5.16 -12.76 -13.92
C LYS A 57 -4.28 -11.53 -13.79
N VAL A 58 -3.23 -11.63 -13.00
CA VAL A 58 -2.20 -10.60 -12.91
C VAL A 58 -1.31 -10.62 -14.15
N ARG A 59 -0.65 -9.50 -14.46
CA ARG A 59 0.31 -9.37 -15.56
C ARG A 59 1.67 -8.98 -14.97
N PRO A 60 2.48 -9.95 -14.50
CA PRO A 60 3.72 -9.67 -13.77
C PRO A 60 4.65 -8.73 -14.52
N GLU A 61 4.86 -8.97 -15.82
CA GLU A 61 5.71 -8.14 -16.68
C GLU A 61 5.26 -6.66 -16.71
N ARG A 62 3.95 -6.39 -16.70
CA ARG A 62 3.45 -5.01 -16.67
C ARG A 62 3.54 -4.37 -15.30
N MET A 63 3.45 -5.17 -14.23
CA MET A 63 3.62 -4.68 -12.86
C MET A 63 5.09 -4.31 -12.62
N GLU A 64 6.01 -5.15 -13.09
CA GLU A 64 7.44 -4.90 -13.03
C GLU A 64 7.85 -3.71 -13.90
N ALA A 65 7.36 -3.62 -15.15
CA ALA A 65 7.64 -2.50 -16.05
C ALA A 65 7.06 -1.15 -15.57
N ALA A 66 6.12 -1.16 -14.61
CA ALA A 66 5.59 0.04 -13.99
C ALA A 66 6.47 0.57 -12.84
N LEU A 67 7.47 -0.21 -12.40
CA LEU A 67 8.42 0.22 -11.39
C LEU A 67 9.43 1.20 -12.01
N ASP A 68 9.61 2.32 -11.34
CA ASP A 68 10.54 3.36 -11.75
C ASP A 68 11.68 3.49 -10.73
N LYS A 69 12.91 3.66 -11.21
CA LYS A 69 14.10 3.70 -10.34
C LYS A 69 14.12 4.93 -9.42
N THR A 70 13.37 5.99 -9.74
CA THR A 70 13.20 7.14 -8.82
C THR A 70 12.46 6.75 -7.54
N MET A 71 11.65 5.68 -7.56
CA MET A 71 11.01 5.15 -6.36
C MET A 71 12.05 4.69 -5.31
N LEU A 72 13.23 4.26 -5.76
CA LEU A 72 14.33 3.78 -4.91
C LEU A 72 15.20 4.90 -4.34
N ALA A 73 14.90 6.17 -4.62
CA ALA A 73 15.59 7.30 -3.98
C ALA A 73 15.46 7.27 -2.45
N THR A 74 14.34 6.75 -1.94
CA THR A 74 14.16 6.55 -0.50
C THR A 74 15.08 5.47 0.04
N ASP A 75 15.26 4.37 -0.71
CA ASP A 75 16.18 3.28 -0.35
C ASP A 75 17.64 3.73 -0.34
N VAL A 76 18.05 4.62 -1.25
CA VAL A 76 19.38 5.26 -1.22
C VAL A 76 19.57 6.07 0.07
N ALA A 77 18.56 6.84 0.50
CA ALA A 77 18.62 7.58 1.75
C ALA A 77 18.66 6.64 2.96
N GLU A 78 17.82 5.60 3.00
CA GLU A 78 17.83 4.58 4.06
C GLU A 78 19.17 3.85 4.15
N TRP A 79 19.78 3.55 3.01
CA TRP A 79 21.11 2.93 2.93
C TRP A 79 22.17 3.81 3.59
N LEU A 80 22.16 5.13 3.31
CA LEU A 80 23.06 6.09 3.95
C LEU A 80 22.81 6.17 5.47
N VAL A 81 21.54 6.14 5.88
CA VAL A 81 21.17 6.15 7.31
C VAL A 81 21.71 4.92 8.04
N ARG A 82 21.63 3.74 7.41
CA ARG A 82 22.22 2.50 7.95
C ARG A 82 23.75 2.60 8.14
N LYS A 83 24.43 3.47 7.37
CA LYS A 83 25.86 3.78 7.53
C LYS A 83 26.15 4.90 8.54
N GLY A 84 25.14 5.34 9.29
CA GLY A 84 25.28 6.36 10.33
C GLY A 84 25.08 7.79 9.85
N CYS A 85 24.63 8.00 8.60
CA CYS A 85 24.26 9.33 8.12
C CYS A 85 22.96 9.80 8.81
N PRO A 86 22.92 11.02 9.40
CA PRO A 86 21.67 11.60 9.86
C PRO A 86 20.62 11.68 8.74
N PHE A 87 19.37 11.32 9.03
CA PHE A 87 18.32 11.22 8.01
C PHE A 87 18.17 12.46 7.12
N ARG A 88 18.21 13.67 7.71
CA ARG A 88 18.11 14.93 6.96
C ARG A 88 19.22 15.04 5.91
N GLU A 89 20.44 14.66 6.29
CA GLU A 89 21.60 14.68 5.41
C GLU A 89 21.49 13.60 4.32
N ALA A 90 21.12 12.38 4.70
CA ALA A 90 20.88 11.27 3.76
C ALA A 90 19.82 11.62 2.70
N HIS A 91 18.72 12.25 3.12
CA HIS A 91 17.67 12.73 2.22
C HIS A 91 18.18 13.81 1.25
N HIS A 92 18.99 14.76 1.73
CA HIS A 92 19.61 15.76 0.86
C HIS A 92 20.61 15.13 -0.14
N ILE A 93 21.40 14.15 0.30
CA ILE A 93 22.32 13.42 -0.58
C ILE A 93 21.55 12.67 -1.67
N SER A 94 20.52 11.90 -1.29
CA SER A 94 19.66 11.19 -2.25
C SER A 94 19.00 12.16 -3.24
N GLY A 95 18.51 13.31 -2.78
CA GLY A 95 17.96 14.35 -3.66
C GLY A 95 18.97 14.85 -4.69
N ARG A 96 20.26 14.94 -4.34
CA ARG A 96 21.33 15.26 -5.30
C ARG A 96 21.61 14.12 -6.28
N VAL A 97 21.45 12.87 -5.88
CA VAL A 97 21.53 11.70 -6.78
C VAL A 97 20.43 11.78 -7.84
N VAL A 98 19.18 12.05 -7.43
CA VAL A 98 18.05 12.25 -8.35
C VAL A 98 18.29 13.42 -9.29
N ALA A 99 18.70 14.58 -8.76
CA ALA A 99 18.97 15.76 -9.59
C ALA A 99 20.09 15.51 -10.61
N GLN A 100 21.11 14.72 -10.23
CA GLN A 100 22.21 14.36 -11.12
C GLN A 100 21.75 13.38 -12.21
N SER A 101 20.89 12.41 -11.88
CA SER A 101 20.34 11.47 -12.87
C SER A 101 19.44 12.19 -13.89
N GLU A 102 18.60 13.12 -13.43
CA GLU A 102 17.77 13.97 -14.29
C GLU A 102 18.62 14.85 -15.21
N LYS A 103 19.65 15.51 -14.66
CA LYS A 103 20.54 16.38 -15.44
C LYS A 103 21.28 15.64 -16.55
N LEU A 104 21.61 14.37 -16.32
CA LEU A 104 22.31 13.51 -17.28
C LEU A 104 21.34 12.73 -18.19
N GLU A 105 20.02 12.84 -17.96
CA GLU A 105 18.99 12.07 -18.66
C GLU A 105 19.23 10.55 -18.61
N VAL A 106 19.73 10.07 -17.47
CA VAL A 106 19.95 8.64 -17.21
C VAL A 106 19.19 8.19 -15.97
N SER A 107 18.88 6.90 -15.90
CA SER A 107 18.27 6.31 -14.69
C SER A 107 19.27 6.32 -13.51
N MET A 108 18.76 6.41 -12.28
CA MET A 108 19.60 6.51 -11.07
C MET A 108 20.57 5.33 -10.91
N ASP A 109 20.15 4.12 -11.29
CA ASP A 109 20.98 2.90 -11.26
C ASP A 109 22.11 2.89 -12.31
N LYS A 110 22.11 3.85 -13.24
CA LYS A 110 23.15 3.99 -14.27
C LYS A 110 24.22 5.01 -13.92
N LEU A 111 24.09 5.71 -12.79
CA LEU A 111 25.16 6.58 -12.30
C LEU A 111 26.36 5.73 -11.88
N THR A 112 27.56 6.12 -12.33
CA THR A 112 28.78 5.39 -11.96
C THR A 112 29.12 5.63 -10.50
N LEU A 113 29.91 4.74 -9.90
CA LEU A 113 30.35 4.90 -8.52
C LEU A 113 31.12 6.21 -8.33
N GLU A 114 31.94 6.63 -9.31
CA GLU A 114 32.66 7.89 -9.27
C GLU A 114 31.70 9.09 -9.28
N GLN A 115 30.61 9.03 -10.05
CA GLN A 115 29.58 10.07 -10.07
C GLN A 115 28.84 10.15 -8.74
N LEU A 116 28.54 9.01 -8.12
CA LEU A 116 27.94 8.95 -6.79
C LEU A 116 28.91 9.48 -5.72
N GLN A 117 30.18 9.08 -5.78
CA GLN A 117 31.22 9.54 -4.85
C GLN A 117 31.53 11.03 -4.98
N ALA A 118 31.35 11.62 -6.16
CA ALA A 118 31.41 13.06 -6.36
C ALA A 118 30.29 13.81 -5.62
N ILE A 119 29.16 13.16 -5.36
CA ILE A 119 28.07 13.69 -4.53
C ILE A 119 28.41 13.52 -3.05
N ASP A 120 28.81 12.32 -2.64
CA ASP A 120 29.19 12.01 -1.25
C ASP A 120 30.20 10.86 -1.15
N SER A 121 31.26 11.03 -0.35
CA SER A 121 32.34 10.02 -0.23
C SER A 121 31.92 8.73 0.47
N ARG A 122 30.76 8.68 1.13
CA ARG A 122 30.23 7.47 1.78
C ARG A 122 29.70 6.43 0.78
N PHE A 123 29.52 6.80 -0.49
CA PHE A 123 29.11 5.85 -1.51
C PHE A 123 30.21 4.83 -1.81
N THR A 124 29.83 3.56 -1.78
CA THR A 124 30.68 2.39 -1.99
C THR A 124 29.95 1.42 -2.93
N ALA A 125 30.66 0.42 -3.47
CA ALA A 125 30.13 -0.44 -4.53
C ALA A 125 28.83 -1.21 -4.16
N ASP A 126 28.59 -1.46 -2.87
CA ASP A 126 27.36 -2.05 -2.31
C ASP A 126 26.11 -1.15 -2.45
N ILE A 127 26.25 0.11 -2.91
CA ILE A 127 25.08 0.95 -3.24
C ILE A 127 24.23 0.35 -4.36
N ALA A 128 24.83 -0.48 -5.22
CA ALA A 128 24.11 -1.19 -6.27
C ALA A 128 22.90 -1.98 -5.72
N GLU A 129 23.02 -2.53 -4.51
CA GLU A 129 21.94 -3.26 -3.85
C GLU A 129 20.71 -2.38 -3.56
N ALA A 130 20.91 -1.08 -3.29
CA ALA A 130 19.81 -0.14 -3.04
C ALA A 130 19.00 0.19 -4.30
N PHE A 131 19.54 -0.13 -5.48
CA PHE A 131 18.85 0.04 -6.76
C PHE A 131 18.09 -1.21 -7.22
N GLU A 132 18.10 -2.30 -6.45
CA GLU A 132 17.36 -3.52 -6.74
C GLU A 132 15.99 -3.53 -6.03
N TYR A 133 14.93 -3.82 -6.79
CA TYR A 133 13.55 -3.79 -6.28
C TYR A 133 13.32 -4.87 -5.21
N GLU A 134 13.88 -6.06 -5.43
CA GLU A 134 13.85 -7.18 -4.49
C GLU A 134 14.49 -6.80 -3.16
N THR A 135 15.65 -6.14 -3.18
CA THR A 135 16.32 -5.67 -1.97
C THR A 135 15.47 -4.65 -1.21
N SER A 136 14.84 -3.72 -1.93
CA SER A 136 13.95 -2.71 -1.33
C SER A 136 12.77 -3.37 -0.59
N VAL A 137 12.10 -4.33 -1.21
CA VAL A 137 10.96 -5.04 -0.60
C VAL A 137 11.41 -5.91 0.56
N GLU A 138 12.51 -6.67 0.41
CA GLU A 138 13.03 -7.55 1.45
C GLU A 138 13.60 -6.79 2.65
N ALA A 139 14.04 -5.54 2.47
CA ALA A 139 14.49 -4.70 3.57
C ALA A 139 13.36 -4.32 4.56
N LYS A 140 12.09 -4.42 4.16
CA LYS A 140 10.92 -4.08 5.00
C LYS A 140 10.47 -5.30 5.84
N THR A 141 11.32 -5.71 6.78
CA THR A 141 11.14 -6.90 7.64
C THR A 141 10.34 -6.66 8.92
N SER A 142 10.05 -5.42 9.27
CA SER A 142 9.17 -5.10 10.41
C SER A 142 7.82 -5.77 10.26
N LYS A 143 7.17 -6.09 11.39
CA LYS A 143 5.84 -6.70 11.41
C LYS A 143 4.84 -5.89 10.57
N GLY A 144 4.19 -6.56 9.62
CA GLY A 144 3.27 -5.92 8.66
C GLY A 144 3.96 -5.29 7.44
N GLY A 145 5.28 -5.42 7.32
CA GLY A 145 6.05 -4.98 6.15
C GLY A 145 5.84 -5.88 4.93
N THR A 146 6.45 -5.49 3.81
CA THR A 146 6.26 -6.12 2.50
C THR A 146 7.28 -7.20 2.16
N SER A 147 8.29 -7.42 3.01
CA SER A 147 9.23 -8.53 2.83
C SER A 147 8.53 -9.89 2.77
N ARG A 148 9.11 -10.84 2.04
CA ARG A 148 8.52 -12.18 1.89
C ARG A 148 8.27 -12.87 3.23
N SER A 149 9.20 -12.73 4.17
CA SER A 149 9.06 -13.30 5.52
C SER A 149 7.84 -12.72 6.26
N SER A 150 7.66 -11.40 6.22
CA SER A 150 6.51 -10.70 6.82
C SER A 150 5.19 -11.08 6.13
N VAL A 151 5.16 -11.19 4.80
CA VAL A 151 3.95 -11.59 4.06
C VAL A 151 3.55 -13.03 4.40
N LEU A 152 4.51 -13.94 4.50
CA LEU A 152 4.23 -15.32 4.91
C LEU A 152 3.71 -15.42 6.35
N GLU A 153 4.26 -14.63 7.27
CA GLU A 153 3.73 -14.50 8.64
C GLU A 153 2.27 -13.99 8.61
N GLN A 154 1.99 -12.93 7.85
CA GLN A 154 0.63 -12.38 7.73
C GLN A 154 -0.37 -13.41 7.19
N ILE A 155 0.02 -14.23 6.20
CA ILE A 155 -0.82 -15.31 5.68
C ILE A 155 -1.13 -16.33 6.78
N GLN A 156 -0.15 -16.69 7.61
CA GLN A 156 -0.37 -17.63 8.71
C GLN A 156 -1.32 -17.06 9.76
N VAL A 157 -1.13 -15.79 10.15
CA VAL A 157 -2.01 -15.09 11.11
C VAL A 157 -3.44 -15.03 10.58
N LEU A 158 -3.63 -14.63 9.33
CA LEU A 158 -4.97 -14.52 8.73
C LEU A 158 -5.68 -15.87 8.64
N ARG A 159 -4.96 -16.96 8.37
CA ARG A 159 -5.53 -18.32 8.39
C ARG A 159 -5.98 -18.71 9.79
N ALA A 160 -5.13 -18.49 10.79
CA ALA A 160 -5.46 -18.81 12.19
C ALA A 160 -6.61 -17.96 12.77
N MET A 161 -6.93 -16.81 12.19
CA MET A 161 -8.10 -16.00 12.57
C MET A 161 -9.41 -16.49 11.96
N LEU A 162 -9.35 -17.32 10.90
CA LEU A 162 -10.52 -17.89 10.23
C LEU A 162 -10.90 -19.27 10.78
N ASP A 163 -9.95 -19.95 11.42
CA ASP A 163 -10.15 -21.23 12.15
C ASP A 163 -10.76 -20.98 13.55
#